data_AF-A0A2H0CCI5-F1
#
_entry.id   AF-A0A2H0CCI5-F1
#
_cell.length_a   1.000
_cell.length_b   1.000
_cell.length_c   1.000
_cell.angle_alpha   90.00
_cell.angle_beta   90.00
_cell.angle_gamma   90.00
#
_symmetry.space_group_name_H-M   'P 1'
#
loop_
_entity.id
_entity.type
_entity.pdbx_description
1 polymer ?
#
loop_
_entity_poly.entity_id
_entity_poly.type
_entity_poly.pdbx_seq_one_letter_code
_entity_poly.pdbx_strand_id
1 'polypeptide(L)'
;MNDIRPLKDVFDIKGAFPGLRFIILILIALAIAAFIYFKKKKIAEAKPILIQKSPEGIAKDALRLLLEMNLIEKGLIKEYYIRLSDIIRAYIENRHKISAMDRTTWELYQEMRSKRIERMRVDNINDFLEDCDMVKFAKYTPDKKEIEDSYKKAAELISITAPKTTA
;
A
#
# COMPACT_ATOMS: atom_id res chain seq x y z
N MET A 1 12.02 -4.22 -70.36
CA MET A 1 10.62 -4.59 -70.60
C MET A 1 9.98 -4.84 -69.25
N ASN A 2 8.95 -4.06 -68.95
CA ASN A 2 8.30 -3.95 -67.65
C ASN A 2 7.66 -5.26 -67.20
N ASP A 3 7.94 -5.69 -65.99
CA ASP A 3 7.10 -6.63 -65.26
C ASP A 3 6.70 -5.97 -63.93
N ILE A 4 5.52 -5.33 -63.92
CA ILE A 4 4.91 -4.74 -62.74
C ILE A 4 3.63 -5.54 -62.50
N ARG A 5 3.59 -6.30 -61.40
CA ARG A 5 2.41 -7.08 -61.00
C ARG A 5 1.36 -6.13 -60.42
N PRO A 6 0.05 -6.37 -60.65
CA PRO A 6 -0.98 -5.49 -60.11
C PRO A 6 -1.03 -5.58 -58.59
N LEU A 7 -1.13 -4.42 -57.94
CA LEU A 7 -1.34 -4.33 -56.49
C LEU A 7 -2.75 -4.85 -56.16
N LYS A 8 -2.80 -5.76 -55.19
CA LYS A 8 -4.01 -6.33 -54.61
C LYS A 8 -4.77 -5.22 -53.86
N ASP A 9 -6.08 -5.15 -54.11
CA ASP A 9 -6.99 -4.17 -53.51
C ASP A 9 -6.78 -3.99 -52.01
N VAL A 10 -6.63 -2.73 -51.61
CA VAL A 10 -6.56 -2.33 -50.21
C VAL A 10 -8.00 -2.27 -49.71
N PHE A 11 -8.43 -3.28 -48.96
CA PHE A 11 -9.73 -3.25 -48.29
C PHE A 11 -9.82 -2.03 -47.38
N ASP A 12 -10.77 -1.15 -47.70
CA ASP A 12 -11.17 0.03 -46.94
C ASP A 12 -11.68 -0.41 -45.56
N ILE A 13 -10.93 -0.09 -44.49
CA ILE A 13 -11.28 -0.47 -43.12
C ILE A 13 -12.21 0.58 -42.53
N LYS A 14 -13.45 0.62 -43.03
CA LYS A 14 -14.55 1.30 -42.35
C LYS A 14 -15.38 0.29 -41.57
N GLY A 15 -15.19 0.28 -40.25
CA GLY A 15 -16.10 -0.39 -39.32
C GLY A 15 -15.46 -0.71 -37.98
N ALA A 16 -15.77 0.08 -36.94
CA ALA A 16 -15.42 -0.24 -35.57
C ALA A 16 -16.16 -1.51 -35.14
N PHE A 17 -15.47 -2.66 -35.15
CA PHE A 17 -16.03 -3.95 -34.77
C PHE A 17 -16.28 -4.00 -33.25
N PRO A 18 -17.52 -4.18 -32.76
CA PRO A 18 -17.80 -4.33 -31.32
C PRO A 18 -17.04 -5.51 -30.72
N GLY A 19 -16.70 -6.53 -31.51
CA GLY A 19 -15.86 -7.66 -31.10
C GLY A 19 -14.45 -7.26 -30.65
N LEU A 20 -13.85 -6.22 -31.25
CA LEU A 20 -12.51 -5.76 -30.84
C LEU A 20 -12.55 -5.13 -29.43
N ARG A 21 -13.64 -4.43 -29.09
CA ARG A 21 -13.85 -3.88 -27.75
C ARG A 21 -14.01 -4.98 -26.70
N PHE A 22 -14.75 -6.05 -27.03
CA PHE A 22 -14.87 -7.22 -26.14
C PHE A 22 -13.54 -7.95 -25.97
N ILE A 23 -12.74 -8.10 -27.04
CA ILE A 23 -11.40 -8.70 -26.96
C ILE A 23 -10.46 -7.86 -26.08
N ILE A 24 -10.51 -6.53 -26.20
CA ILE A 24 -9.71 -5.62 -25.36
C ILE A 24 -10.15 -5.72 -23.89
N LEU A 25 -11.45 -5.77 -23.59
CA LEU A 25 -11.95 -5.92 -22.22
C LEU A 25 -11.53 -7.26 -21.59
N ILE A 26 -11.57 -8.35 -22.36
CA ILE A 26 -11.11 -9.67 -21.89
C ILE A 26 -9.59 -9.65 -21.64
N LEU A 27 -8.80 -9.02 -22.50
CA LEU A 27 -7.36 -8.88 -22.29
C LEU A 27 -7.03 -8.04 -21.05
N ILE A 28 -7.77 -6.96 -20.78
CA ILE A 28 -7.62 -6.15 -19.58
C ILE A 28 -7.98 -6.96 -18.33
N ALA A 29 -9.10 -7.70 -18.35
CA ALA A 29 -9.50 -8.56 -17.25
C ALA A 29 -8.48 -9.65 -16.95
N LEU A 30 -7.92 -10.29 -17.99
CA LEU A 30 -6.85 -11.28 -17.85
C LEU A 30 -5.55 -10.67 -17.32
N ALA A 31 -5.20 -9.46 -17.77
CA ALA A 31 -4.03 -8.73 -17.26
C ALA A 31 -4.19 -8.36 -15.77
N ILE A 32 -5.38 -7.93 -15.35
CA ILE A 32 -5.69 -7.62 -13.95
C ILE A 32 -5.66 -8.90 -13.10
N ALA A 33 -6.29 -9.98 -13.57
CA ALA A 33 -6.29 -11.27 -12.88
C ALA A 33 -4.87 -11.83 -12.75
N ALA A 34 -4.05 -11.74 -13.80
CA ALA A 34 -2.64 -12.10 -13.78
C ALA A 34 -1.86 -11.20 -12.80
N PHE A 35 -2.08 -9.89 -12.80
CA PHE A 35 -1.43 -8.96 -11.87
C PHE A 35 -1.75 -9.26 -10.40
N ILE A 36 -3.02 -9.53 -10.09
CA ILE A 36 -3.46 -9.94 -8.74
C ILE A 36 -2.84 -11.30 -8.38
N TYR A 37 -2.84 -12.25 -9.31
CA TYR A 37 -2.26 -13.58 -9.11
C TYR A 37 -0.75 -13.51 -8.86
N PHE A 38 0.00 -12.72 -9.64
CA PHE A 38 1.44 -12.53 -9.45
C PHE A 38 1.76 -11.75 -8.17
N LYS A 39 0.92 -10.81 -7.74
CA LYS A 39 1.07 -10.16 -6.42
C LYS A 39 0.84 -11.15 -5.28
N LYS A 40 -0.23 -11.95 -5.33
CA LYS A 40 -0.52 -12.98 -4.33
C LYS A 40 0.56 -14.06 -4.29
N LYS A 41 1.07 -14.46 -5.45
CA LYS A 41 2.14 -15.47 -5.57
C LYS A 41 3.49 -14.94 -5.09
N LYS A 42 3.85 -13.67 -5.36
CA LYS A 42 5.04 -13.05 -4.75
C LYS A 42 4.94 -12.91 -3.23
N ILE A 43 3.74 -12.78 -2.67
CA ILE A 43 3.51 -12.76 -1.22
C ILE A 43 3.54 -14.18 -0.63
N ALA A 44 3.03 -15.18 -1.35
CA ALA A 44 2.99 -16.58 -0.91
C ALA A 44 4.33 -17.33 -1.10
N GLU A 45 5.10 -17.00 -2.14
CA GLU A 45 6.43 -17.56 -2.42
C GLU A 45 7.56 -16.75 -1.79
N ALA A 46 7.26 -15.60 -1.16
CA ALA A 46 8.14 -14.96 -0.20
C ALA A 46 8.14 -15.73 1.13
N LYS A 47 8.57 -16.98 1.07
CA LYS A 47 9.31 -17.60 2.17
C LYS A 47 10.79 -17.61 1.79
N PRO A 48 11.48 -16.44 1.79
CA PRO A 48 12.88 -16.46 1.50
C PRO A 48 13.63 -16.71 2.82
N ILE A 49 14.58 -17.63 2.78
CA ILE A 49 15.70 -17.64 3.71
C ILE A 49 16.53 -16.39 3.36
N LEU A 50 16.07 -15.24 3.80
CA LEU A 50 16.80 -13.99 3.84
C LEU A 50 16.87 -13.64 5.32
N ILE A 51 18.01 -13.10 5.77
CA ILE A 51 18.15 -12.44 7.07
C ILE A 51 16.79 -11.81 7.43
N GLN A 52 16.08 -12.42 8.39
CA GLN A 52 14.73 -11.99 8.76
C GLN A 52 14.87 -10.60 9.36
N LYS A 53 14.79 -9.57 8.50
CA LYS A 53 14.67 -8.19 8.97
C LYS A 53 13.49 -8.19 9.93
N SER A 54 13.72 -7.69 11.14
CA SER A 54 12.67 -7.60 12.13
C SER A 54 11.51 -6.78 11.57
N PRO A 55 10.26 -6.98 12.03
CA PRO A 55 9.12 -6.17 11.61
C PRO A 55 9.39 -4.66 11.69
N GLU A 56 10.17 -4.23 12.68
CA GLU A 56 10.59 -2.85 12.87
C GLU A 56 11.55 -2.39 11.77
N GLY A 57 12.52 -3.22 11.39
CA GLY A 57 13.46 -2.92 10.31
C GLY A 57 12.73 -2.73 8.98
N ILE A 58 11.74 -3.59 8.70
CA ILE A 58 10.89 -3.48 7.51
C ILE A 58 10.09 -2.17 7.53
N ALA A 59 9.45 -1.84 8.66
CA ALA A 59 8.65 -0.63 8.79
C ALA A 59 9.49 0.66 8.71
N LYS A 60 10.69 0.66 9.30
CA LYS A 60 11.64 1.79 9.20
C LYS A 60 12.14 2.01 7.78
N ASP A 61 12.46 0.93 7.07
CA ASP A 61 12.81 1.01 5.65
C ASP A 61 11.65 1.58 4.83
N ALA A 62 10.41 1.15 5.11
CA ALA A 62 9.22 1.66 4.44
C ALA A 62 8.94 3.15 4.72
N LEU A 63 9.17 3.62 5.96
CA LEU A 63 9.09 5.04 6.30
C LEU A 63 10.13 5.88 5.53
N ARG A 64 11.37 5.39 5.43
CA ARG A 64 12.40 6.07 4.62
C ARG A 64 11.98 6.17 3.16
N LEU A 65 11.51 5.06 2.58
CA LEU A 65 11.03 5.04 1.19
C LEU A 65 9.84 6.00 0.98
N LEU A 66 8.96 6.17 1.98
CA LEU A 66 7.86 7.12 1.92
C LEU A 66 8.36 8.57 1.79
N LEU A 67 9.44 8.94 2.52
CA LEU A 67 10.05 10.27 2.40
C LEU A 67 10.66 10.47 1.01
N GLU A 68 11.37 9.47 0.47
CA GLU A 68 11.99 9.53 -0.86
C GLU A 68 10.98 9.73 -2.01
N MET A 69 9.70 9.40 -1.80
CA MET A 69 8.65 9.63 -2.79
C MET A 69 8.31 11.12 -2.98
N ASN A 70 8.71 12.01 -2.05
CA ASN A 70 8.44 13.45 -2.06
C ASN A 70 6.97 13.79 -2.33
N LEU A 71 6.04 13.03 -1.73
CA LEU A 71 4.60 13.18 -1.95
C LEU A 71 4.06 14.51 -1.44
N ILE A 72 4.59 14.99 -0.31
CA ILE A 72 4.17 16.25 0.32
C ILE A 72 4.47 17.43 -0.61
N GLU A 73 5.68 17.48 -1.18
CA GLU A 73 6.10 18.53 -2.12
C GLU A 73 5.30 18.51 -3.43
N LYS A 74 4.83 17.33 -3.84
CA LYS A 74 3.96 17.13 -5.00
C LYS A 74 2.49 17.48 -4.72
N GLY A 75 2.15 17.94 -3.50
CA GLY A 75 0.78 18.19 -3.08
C GLY A 75 -0.07 16.93 -2.87
N LEU A 76 0.54 15.74 -2.88
CA LEU A 76 -0.11 14.44 -2.72
C LEU A 76 -0.24 14.05 -1.23
N ILE A 77 -0.75 14.97 -0.40
CA ILE A 77 -0.86 14.82 1.06
C ILE A 77 -1.76 13.63 1.42
N LYS A 78 -2.90 13.48 0.75
CA LYS A 78 -3.80 12.33 0.97
C LYS A 78 -3.10 10.99 0.74
N GLU A 79 -2.38 10.86 -0.37
CA GLU A 79 -1.62 9.65 -0.70
C GLU A 79 -0.53 9.36 0.34
N TYR A 80 0.13 10.41 0.85
CA TYR A 80 1.10 10.30 1.93
C TYR A 80 0.48 9.68 3.18
N TYR A 81 -0.68 10.16 3.64
CA TYR A 81 -1.36 9.61 4.84
C TYR A 81 -1.96 8.22 4.63
N ILE A 82 -2.42 7.89 3.41
CA ILE A 82 -2.78 6.50 3.05
C ILE A 82 -1.58 5.58 3.32
N ARG A 83 -0.44 5.88 2.69
CA ARG A 83 0.77 5.05 2.81
C ARG A 83 1.34 5.03 4.22
N LEU A 84 1.36 6.16 4.92
CA LEU A 84 1.87 6.26 6.27
C LEU A 84 1.09 5.32 7.21
N SER A 85 -0.24 5.30 7.06
CA SER A 85 -1.09 4.43 7.85
C SER A 85 -0.96 2.95 7.46
N ASP A 86 -0.74 2.65 6.18
CA ASP A 86 -0.53 1.28 5.69
C ASP A 86 0.77 0.71 6.24
N ILE A 87 1.81 1.53 6.38
CA ILE A 87 3.08 1.13 7.01
C ILE A 87 2.84 0.70 8.46
N ILE A 88 2.05 1.45 9.23
CA ILE A 88 1.74 1.10 10.62
C ILE A 88 0.85 -0.15 10.69
N ARG A 89 -0.18 -0.28 9.85
CA ARG A 89 -1.00 -1.49 9.78
C ARG A 89 -0.16 -2.72 9.43
N ALA A 90 0.69 -2.62 8.41
CA ALA A 90 1.60 -3.70 8.03
C ALA A 90 2.60 -4.05 9.15
N TYR A 91 3.10 -3.05 9.89
CA TYR A 91 3.95 -3.28 11.07
C TYR A 91 3.21 -4.10 12.13
N ILE A 92 2.00 -3.68 12.51
CA ILE A 92 1.15 -4.38 13.50
C ILE A 92 0.88 -5.81 13.05
N GLU A 93 0.55 -6.01 11.78
CA GLU A 93 0.26 -7.33 11.23
C GLU A 93 1.45 -8.28 11.32
N ASN A 94 2.63 -7.80 10.91
CA ASN A 94 3.85 -8.58 10.99
C ASN A 94 4.26 -8.88 12.43
N ARG A 95 4.10 -7.92 13.34
CA ARG A 95 4.53 -7.99 14.74
C ARG A 95 3.60 -8.84 15.61
N HIS A 96 2.29 -8.62 15.52
CA HIS A 96 1.29 -9.19 16.41
C HIS A 96 0.46 -10.32 15.77
N LYS A 97 0.71 -10.63 14.48
CA LYS A 97 -0.04 -11.66 13.72
C LYS A 97 -1.55 -11.40 13.76
N ILE A 98 -1.88 -10.14 13.49
CA ILE A 98 -3.24 -9.59 13.37
C ILE A 98 -3.42 -9.21 11.89
N SER A 99 -4.51 -9.59 11.24
CA SER A 99 -4.79 -9.13 9.87
C SER A 99 -5.22 -7.65 9.90
N ALA A 100 -4.25 -6.75 10.03
CA ALA A 100 -4.51 -5.33 10.25
C ALA A 100 -4.90 -4.61 8.96
N MET A 101 -4.43 -5.09 7.81
CA MET A 101 -4.74 -4.52 6.50
C MET A 101 -6.19 -4.75 6.07
N ASP A 102 -6.80 -5.86 6.51
CA ASP A 102 -8.17 -6.24 6.13
C ASP A 102 -9.22 -5.74 7.12
N ARG A 103 -8.82 -4.88 8.07
CA ARG A 103 -9.68 -4.38 9.16
C ARG A 103 -9.82 -2.88 9.15
N THR A 104 -11.00 -2.43 9.52
CA THR A 104 -11.22 -1.03 9.88
C THR A 104 -10.42 -0.66 11.12
N THR A 105 -10.15 0.64 11.33
CA THR A 105 -9.42 1.14 12.50
C THR A 105 -10.07 0.68 13.81
N TRP A 106 -11.40 0.73 13.89
CA TRP A 106 -12.15 0.26 15.05
C TRP A 106 -12.02 -1.26 15.28
N GLU A 107 -12.14 -2.08 14.24
CA GLU A 107 -11.97 -3.55 14.37
C GLU A 107 -10.55 -3.92 14.80
N LEU A 108 -9.55 -3.23 14.23
CA LEU A 108 -8.15 -3.41 14.59
C LEU A 108 -7.92 -3.06 16.07
N TYR A 109 -8.50 -1.96 16.55
CA TYR A 109 -8.45 -1.60 17.97
C TYR A 109 -9.00 -2.70 18.89
N GLN A 110 -10.18 -3.24 18.57
CA GLN A 110 -10.78 -4.33 19.36
C GLN A 110 -9.92 -5.59 19.34
N GLU A 111 -9.31 -5.94 18.19
CA GLU A 111 -8.45 -7.11 18.10
C GLU A 111 -7.11 -6.93 18.85
N MET A 112 -6.50 -5.75 18.78
CA MET A 112 -5.29 -5.44 19.55
C MET A 112 -5.54 -5.57 21.07
N ARG A 113 -6.72 -5.13 21.54
CA ARG A 113 -7.14 -5.33 22.93
C ARG A 113 -7.34 -6.80 23.28
N SER A 114 -7.96 -7.59 22.40
CA SER A 114 -8.19 -9.02 22.65
C SER A 114 -6.88 -9.82 22.74
N LYS A 115 -5.85 -9.40 21.98
CA LYS A 115 -4.49 -9.95 22.01
C LYS A 115 -3.65 -9.52 23.22
N ARG A 116 -4.23 -8.76 24.17
CA ARG A 116 -3.59 -8.27 25.40
C ARG A 116 -2.32 -7.45 25.13
N ILE A 117 -2.30 -6.69 24.03
CA ILE A 117 -1.28 -5.65 23.83
C ILE A 117 -1.49 -4.58 24.91
N GLU A 118 -0.40 -3.98 25.38
CA GLU A 118 -0.45 -2.94 26.42
C GLU A 118 -1.41 -1.81 26.04
N ARG A 119 -2.36 -1.50 26.94
CA ARG A 119 -3.46 -0.56 26.67
C ARG A 119 -2.99 0.78 26.12
N MET A 120 -2.00 1.39 26.76
CA MET A 120 -1.42 2.67 26.33
C MET A 120 -0.89 2.62 24.89
N ARG A 121 -0.30 1.49 24.46
CA ARG A 121 0.16 1.33 23.07
C ARG A 121 -1.01 1.19 22.11
N VAL A 122 -2.03 0.44 22.49
CA VAL A 122 -3.22 0.23 21.67
C VAL A 122 -3.96 1.56 21.44
N ASP A 123 -4.10 2.37 22.48
CA ASP A 123 -4.74 3.68 22.39
C ASP A 123 -3.89 4.63 21.51
N ASN A 124 -2.56 4.71 21.70
CA ASN A 124 -1.68 5.53 20.86
C ASN A 124 -1.71 5.13 19.36
N ILE A 125 -1.79 3.83 19.07
CA ILE A 125 -1.94 3.32 17.69
C ILE A 125 -3.30 3.72 17.12
N ASN A 126 -4.37 3.59 17.92
CA ASN A 126 -5.72 3.96 17.48
C ASN A 126 -5.80 5.44 17.14
N ASP A 127 -5.35 6.31 18.04
CA ASP A 127 -5.36 7.76 17.84
C ASP A 127 -4.60 8.14 16.56
N PHE A 128 -3.42 7.54 16.35
CA PHE A 128 -2.64 7.75 15.13
C PHE A 128 -3.39 7.33 13.85
N LEU A 129 -4.08 6.18 13.87
CA LEU A 129 -4.82 5.70 12.71
C LEU A 129 -6.07 6.54 12.45
N GLU A 130 -6.74 7.03 13.50
CA GLU A 130 -7.85 7.99 13.38
C GLU A 130 -7.39 9.33 12.80
N ASP A 131 -6.25 9.87 13.26
CA ASP A 131 -5.63 11.08 12.69
C ASP A 131 -5.39 10.90 11.18
N CYS A 132 -4.85 9.74 10.79
CA CYS A 132 -4.64 9.42 9.38
C CYS A 132 -5.95 9.32 8.60
N ASP A 133 -6.98 8.68 9.17
CA ASP A 133 -8.27 8.48 8.52
C ASP A 133 -9.00 9.82 8.31
N MET A 134 -8.84 10.79 9.22
CA MET A 134 -9.32 12.16 9.03
C MET A 134 -8.74 12.79 7.76
N VAL A 135 -7.43 12.67 7.51
CA VAL A 135 -6.83 13.24 6.28
C VAL A 135 -7.27 12.47 5.01
N LYS A 136 -7.46 11.15 5.11
CA LYS A 136 -7.86 10.32 3.96
C LYS A 136 -9.29 10.57 3.51
N PHE A 137 -10.19 10.73 4.47
CA PHE A 137 -11.64 10.71 4.23
C PHE A 137 -12.31 12.05 4.52
N ALA A 138 -11.84 12.81 5.51
CA ALA A 138 -12.34 14.16 5.74
C ALA A 138 -11.63 15.14 4.79
N LYS A 139 -12.27 16.28 4.50
CA LYS A 139 -11.65 17.41 3.75
C LYS A 139 -10.62 18.15 4.63
N TYR A 140 -9.89 17.42 5.46
CA TYR A 140 -8.90 17.94 6.37
C TYR A 140 -7.56 18.06 5.65
N THR A 141 -6.94 19.23 5.76
CA THR A 141 -5.62 19.50 5.19
C THR A 141 -4.68 19.85 6.33
N PRO A 142 -3.84 18.90 6.78
CA PRO A 142 -2.91 19.14 7.87
C PRO A 142 -1.85 20.14 7.43
N ASP A 143 -1.36 20.94 8.38
CA ASP A 143 -0.24 21.84 8.15
C ASP A 143 1.10 21.08 8.11
N LYS A 144 2.17 21.79 7.76
CA LYS A 144 3.50 21.19 7.64
C LYS A 144 3.98 20.58 8.96
N LYS A 145 3.70 21.22 10.08
CA LYS A 145 4.11 20.76 11.41
C LYS A 145 3.37 19.47 11.77
N GLU A 146 2.06 19.42 11.52
CA GLU A 146 1.25 18.23 11.75
C GLU A 146 1.71 17.04 10.90
N ILE A 147 2.12 17.28 9.66
CA ILE A 147 2.70 16.25 8.79
C ILE A 147 4.02 15.73 9.37
N GLU A 148 4.92 16.62 9.79
CA GLU A 148 6.19 16.25 10.41
C GLU A 148 5.98 15.49 11.73
N ASP A 149 5.01 15.92 12.54
CA ASP A 149 4.70 15.28 13.82
C ASP A 149 4.02 13.92 13.62
N SER A 150 3.18 13.76 12.58
CA SER A 150 2.62 12.46 12.18
C SER A 150 3.71 11.47 11.78
N TYR A 151 4.73 11.93 11.04
CA TYR A 151 5.88 11.09 10.70
C TYR A 151 6.66 10.65 11.95
N LYS A 152 6.94 11.58 12.87
CA LYS A 152 7.64 11.28 14.13
C LYS A 152 6.85 10.28 14.97
N LYS A 153 5.54 10.48 15.13
CA LYS A 153 4.62 9.60 15.85
C LYS A 153 4.65 8.18 15.26
N ALA A 154 4.62 8.06 13.93
CA ALA A 154 4.76 6.75 13.26
C ALA A 154 6.11 6.07 13.56
N ALA A 155 7.23 6.80 13.49
CA ALA A 155 8.56 6.27 13.78
C ALA A 155 8.73 5.85 15.26
N GLU A 156 8.12 6.61 16.17
CA GLU A 156 8.08 6.32 17.60
C GLU A 156 7.27 5.05 17.89
N LEU A 157 6.07 4.92 17.32
CA LEU A 157 5.23 3.72 17.45
C LEU A 157 5.97 2.44 17.02
N ILE A 158 6.73 2.50 15.92
CA ILE A 158 7.55 1.37 15.47
C ILE A 158 8.69 1.06 16.45
N SER A 159 9.29 2.09 17.06
CA SER A 159 10.47 1.93 17.92
C SER A 159 10.13 1.49 19.34
N ILE A 160 9.04 1.98 19.92
CA ILE A 160 8.59 1.64 21.29
C ILE A 160 8.07 0.20 21.36
N THR A 161 7.49 -0.29 20.27
CA THR A 161 6.90 -1.63 20.21
C THR A 161 7.94 -2.73 19.91
N ALA A 162 9.18 -2.31 19.60
CA ALA A 162 10.35 -3.16 19.54
C ALA A 162 10.68 -3.74 20.93
N PRO A 163 11.03 -5.03 21.07
CA PRO A 163 11.60 -5.50 22.32
C PRO A 163 12.89 -4.72 22.59
N LYS A 164 13.11 -4.26 23.84
CA LYS A 164 14.42 -3.76 24.25
C LYS A 164 15.41 -4.90 24.03
N THR A 165 16.29 -4.79 23.06
CA THR A 165 17.47 -5.65 22.96
C THR A 165 18.32 -5.36 24.19
N THR A 166 18.11 -6.11 25.27
CA THR A 166 19.13 -6.27 26.29
C THR A 166 20.33 -6.90 25.61
N ALA A 167 21.44 -6.16 25.63
CA ALA A 167 22.74 -6.52 25.08
C ALA A 167 23.25 -7.86 25.63
#